data_AF-A0A415RJE8-F1
#
_entry.id   AF-A0A415RJE8-F1
#
_cell.length_a   1.000
_cell.length_b   1.000
_cell.length_c   1.000
_cell.angle_alpha   90.00
_cell.angle_beta   90.00
_cell.angle_gamma   90.00
#
_symmetry.space_group_name_H-M   'P 1'
#
loop_
_entity.id
_entity.type
_entity.pdbx_description
1 polymer ?
#
loop_
_entity_poly.entity_id
_entity_poly.type
_entity_poly.pdbx_seq_one_letter_code
_entity_poly.pdbx_strand_id
1 'polypeptide(L)'
;MAKKIPTFTSDIVSSACSDISGIVEAKSLNQKGIDHETSLEGALLIGRRLEQETAGYPVTNLKGLLSPVGGHLHKHYGPRLGQSYLTRCIKFARAVPKDVPPRSELGLTHYESLARITNEYLRLELMNVAADNRWSSSRVALHARYQSPQDAPSNREFRELIANQEVWRFARAYTDACGIISLEKFVELYNSCAPKPVSIFEVNETIWKIKEESGRIDNPCILSKDGELYLIAPELDDTVENNPYYYDDYGYSYRKYERHSEYTQEMRSLRERRVQSRRAAIFTGHKQHPIEKLDYEDIVCGYASYTQSVNNLKLYILNDSKLGAASLHAREDEFDFIMAKLLRSIGLNGMPAAQQTTEDAEFLLIVVRPDFYKQAEINKVSKLLAIVYENTPLWEFNGRSYTELKSEKR
;
A
#
# COMPACT_ATOMS: atom_id res chain seq x y z
N MET A 1 25.01 27.95 -2.06
CA MET A 1 26.45 28.23 -1.84
C MET A 1 27.00 27.19 -0.88
N ALA A 2 28.06 26.46 -1.24
CA ALA A 2 28.67 25.48 -0.33
C ALA A 2 29.33 26.23 0.85
N LYS A 3 28.97 25.89 2.09
CA LYS A 3 29.66 26.44 3.27
C LYS A 3 31.14 26.06 3.21
N LYS A 4 32.02 27.05 3.41
CA LYS A 4 33.47 26.85 3.50
C LYS A 4 33.77 25.78 4.57
N ILE A 5 34.74 24.90 4.31
CA ILE A 5 35.16 23.87 5.27
C ILE A 5 35.53 24.57 6.59
N PRO A 6 34.97 24.14 7.73
CA PRO A 6 35.25 24.76 9.02
C PRO A 6 36.70 24.47 9.45
N THR A 7 37.39 25.51 9.91
CA THR A 7 38.68 25.36 10.59
C THR A 7 38.42 25.25 12.09
N PHE A 8 38.76 24.10 12.68
CA PHE A 8 38.62 23.89 14.12
C PHE A 8 39.92 24.29 14.82
N THR A 9 39.84 25.18 15.80
CA THR A 9 41.01 25.63 16.58
C THR A 9 41.46 24.55 17.57
N SER A 10 42.70 24.66 18.05
CA SER A 10 43.24 23.76 19.08
C SER A 10 42.37 23.75 20.34
N ASP A 11 41.79 24.90 20.72
CA ASP A 11 40.96 25.02 21.91
C ASP A 11 39.64 24.25 21.76
N ILE A 12 39.00 24.33 20.59
CA ILE A 12 37.78 23.57 20.28
C ILE A 12 38.06 22.07 20.34
N VAL A 13 39.18 21.63 19.74
CA VAL A 13 39.59 20.21 19.75
C VAL A 13 39.86 19.74 21.18
N SER A 14 40.59 20.52 21.97
CA SER A 14 40.92 20.19 23.37
C SER A 14 39.68 20.09 24.25
N SER A 15 38.77 21.07 24.13
CA SER A 15 37.48 21.07 24.84
C SER A 15 36.63 19.86 24.45
N ALA A 16 36.51 19.55 23.16
CA ALA A 16 35.77 18.37 22.71
C ALA A 16 36.40 17.06 23.23
N CYS A 17 37.73 16.94 23.27
CA CYS A 17 38.41 15.78 23.86
C CYS A 17 38.08 15.61 25.34
N SER A 18 38.11 16.69 26.11
CA SER A 18 37.80 16.69 27.55
C SER A 18 36.36 16.26 27.81
N ASP A 19 35.41 16.92 27.14
CA ASP A 19 33.99 16.67 27.38
C ASP A 19 33.58 15.25 26.96
N ILE A 20 34.08 14.78 25.80
CA ILE A 20 33.78 13.42 25.33
C ILE A 20 34.46 12.37 26.21
N SER A 21 35.66 12.62 26.71
CA SER A 21 36.32 11.74 27.68
C SER A 21 35.46 11.57 28.94
N GLY A 22 34.94 12.68 29.48
CA GLY A 22 34.02 12.63 30.63
C GLY A 22 32.75 11.82 30.34
N ILE A 23 32.17 11.94 29.15
CA ILE A 23 31.00 11.12 28.75
C ILE A 23 31.37 9.63 28.66
N VAL A 24 32.52 9.30 28.06
CA VAL A 24 32.99 7.91 27.92
C VAL A 24 33.18 7.25 29.29
N GLU A 25 33.77 7.97 30.24
CA GLU A 25 33.97 7.49 31.61
C GLU A 25 32.63 7.36 32.36
N ALA A 26 31.79 8.41 32.34
CA ALA A 26 30.51 8.42 33.05
C ALA A 26 29.55 7.32 32.56
N LYS A 27 29.58 7.00 31.26
CA LYS A 27 28.74 5.94 30.66
C LYS A 27 29.50 4.61 30.48
N SER A 28 30.76 4.51 30.93
CA SER A 28 31.57 3.29 30.81
C SER A 28 31.65 2.70 29.39
N LEU A 29 31.68 3.57 28.36
CA LEU A 29 31.58 3.16 26.94
C LEU A 29 32.77 2.33 26.43
N ASN A 30 33.85 2.26 27.22
CA ASN A 30 35.04 1.47 26.96
C ASN A 30 34.92 0.01 27.43
N GLN A 31 33.90 -0.32 28.23
CA GLN A 31 33.73 -1.67 28.78
C GLN A 31 33.05 -2.63 27.79
N LYS A 32 33.38 -3.92 27.89
CA LYS A 32 32.68 -4.99 27.14
C LYS A 32 31.40 -5.37 27.90
N GLY A 33 30.30 -5.57 27.18
CA GLY A 33 29.04 -6.03 27.76
C GLY A 33 28.19 -4.94 28.40
N ILE A 34 28.48 -3.67 28.12
CA ILE A 34 27.58 -2.55 28.44
C ILE A 34 26.19 -2.81 27.83
N ASP A 35 25.14 -2.45 28.56
CA ASP A 35 23.79 -2.53 28.05
C ASP A 35 23.59 -1.58 26.86
N HIS A 36 22.73 -2.00 25.94
CA HIS A 36 22.53 -1.30 24.67
C HIS A 36 21.95 0.11 24.87
N GLU A 37 21.08 0.29 25.86
CA GLU A 37 20.45 1.57 26.16
C GLU A 37 21.47 2.61 26.65
N THR A 38 22.31 2.25 27.63
CA THR A 38 23.40 3.11 28.11
C THR A 38 24.42 3.40 27.01
N SER A 39 24.72 2.40 26.16
CA SER A 39 25.57 2.62 24.99
C SER A 39 24.98 3.63 24.01
N LEU A 40 23.68 3.59 23.76
CA LEU A 40 22.99 4.57 22.91
C LEU A 40 22.98 5.95 23.56
N GLU A 41 22.61 6.05 24.84
CA GLU A 41 22.57 7.34 25.53
C GLU A 41 23.95 8.03 25.49
N GLY A 42 25.02 7.28 25.77
CA GLY A 42 26.39 7.79 25.65
C GLY A 42 26.74 8.22 24.22
N ALA A 43 26.38 7.44 23.20
CA ALA A 43 26.59 7.81 21.80
C ALA A 43 25.84 9.09 21.41
N LEU A 44 24.62 9.28 21.93
CA LEU A 44 23.81 10.48 21.69
C LEU A 44 24.43 11.71 22.36
N LEU A 45 24.89 11.59 23.61
CA LEU A 45 25.59 12.67 24.33
C LEU A 45 26.86 13.12 23.59
N ILE A 46 27.68 12.16 23.14
CA ILE A 46 28.88 12.44 22.35
C ILE A 46 28.50 13.17 21.05
N GLY A 47 27.49 12.66 20.33
CA GLY A 47 27.03 13.26 19.08
C GLY A 47 26.51 14.69 19.28
N ARG A 48 25.70 14.93 20.31
CA ARG A 48 25.16 16.26 20.65
C ARG A 48 26.27 17.24 21.02
N ARG A 49 27.29 16.78 21.77
CA ARG A 49 28.46 17.60 22.11
C ARG A 49 29.24 18.02 20.86
N LEU A 50 29.47 17.09 19.93
CA LEU A 50 30.12 17.40 18.66
C LEU A 50 29.29 18.37 17.81
N GLU A 51 27.96 18.18 17.77
CA GLU A 51 27.06 19.04 16.99
C GLU A 51 27.01 20.50 17.45
N GLN A 52 27.40 20.82 18.69
CA GLN A 52 27.56 22.21 19.13
C GLN A 52 28.56 22.99 18.26
N GLU A 53 29.59 22.31 17.75
CA GLU A 53 30.65 22.90 16.91
C GLU A 53 30.44 22.62 15.41
N THR A 54 29.65 21.59 15.09
CA THR A 54 29.56 21.05 13.72
C THR A 54 28.21 21.24 13.04
N ALA A 55 27.24 21.88 13.73
CA ALA A 55 25.89 22.10 13.21
C ALA A 55 25.89 22.74 11.82
N GLY A 56 25.15 22.11 10.90
CA GLY A 56 24.97 22.62 9.54
C GLY A 56 26.18 22.46 8.61
N TYR A 57 27.19 21.65 8.98
CA TYR A 57 28.26 21.21 8.09
C TYR A 57 28.10 19.72 7.71
N PRO A 58 28.36 19.31 6.46
CA PRO A 58 28.38 17.90 6.08
C PRO A 58 29.42 17.11 6.89
N VAL A 59 29.10 15.89 7.29
CA VAL A 59 29.99 15.05 8.12
C VAL A 59 31.35 14.80 7.45
N THR A 60 31.39 14.75 6.12
CA THR A 60 32.61 14.63 5.31
C THR A 60 33.60 15.78 5.54
N ASN A 61 33.11 16.96 5.94
CA ASN A 61 33.93 18.16 6.15
C ASN A 61 34.44 18.27 7.60
N LEU A 62 34.09 17.33 8.47
CA LEU A 62 34.40 17.38 9.91
C LEU A 62 35.71 16.67 10.28
N LYS A 63 36.50 16.23 9.29
CA LYS A 63 37.75 15.48 9.51
C LYS A 63 38.73 16.21 10.42
N GLY A 64 38.79 17.54 10.33
CA GLY A 64 39.66 18.38 11.16
C GLY A 64 39.35 18.32 12.66
N LEU A 65 38.10 18.01 13.05
CA LEU A 65 37.71 17.79 14.44
C LEU A 65 37.70 16.31 14.81
N LEU A 66 37.11 15.47 13.96
CA LEU A 66 36.89 14.05 14.28
C LEU A 66 38.16 13.22 14.32
N SER A 67 39.18 13.57 13.52
CA SER A 67 40.44 12.82 13.50
C SER A 67 41.28 13.05 14.76
N PRO A 68 41.53 14.29 15.23
CA PRO A 68 42.23 14.51 16.50
C PRO A 68 41.49 13.91 17.70
N VAL A 69 40.18 14.18 17.81
CA VAL A 69 39.37 13.68 18.94
C VAL A 69 39.27 12.16 18.91
N GLY A 70 39.03 11.56 17.74
CA GLY A 70 38.99 10.12 17.58
C GLY A 70 40.33 9.44 17.85
N GLY A 71 41.45 10.09 17.49
CA GLY A 71 42.79 9.61 17.80
C GLY A 71 43.09 9.60 19.30
N HIS A 72 42.67 10.66 20.01
CA HIS A 72 42.75 10.73 21.47
C HIS A 72 41.96 9.59 22.12
N LEU A 73 40.68 9.45 21.78
CA LEU A 73 39.82 8.42 22.38
C LEU A 73 40.29 6.99 22.07
N HIS A 74 40.75 6.74 20.85
CA HIS A 74 41.31 5.45 20.45
C HIS A 74 42.51 5.06 21.31
N LYS A 75 43.40 6.02 21.58
CA LYS A 75 44.60 5.82 22.40
C LYS A 75 44.28 5.57 23.87
N HIS A 76 43.31 6.30 24.43
CA HIS A 76 43.04 6.30 25.86
C HIS A 76 41.98 5.28 26.31
N TYR A 77 41.00 4.98 25.46
CA TYR A 77 39.84 4.14 25.81
C TYR A 77 39.69 2.90 24.92
N GLY A 78 40.54 2.76 23.90
CA GLY A 78 40.65 1.57 23.08
C GLY A 78 40.02 1.70 21.70
N PRO A 79 40.20 0.66 20.86
CA PRO A 79 40.11 0.80 19.41
C PRO A 79 38.70 1.06 18.86
N ARG A 80 37.66 0.74 19.65
CA ARG A 80 36.25 0.92 19.27
C ARG A 80 35.83 2.39 19.27
N LEU A 81 36.49 3.24 20.06
CA LEU A 81 36.18 4.66 20.23
C LEU A 81 37.08 5.52 19.32
N GLY A 82 36.95 5.33 18.01
CA GLY A 82 37.74 6.05 16.99
C GLY A 82 36.93 7.04 16.16
N GLN A 83 37.57 7.64 15.15
CA GLN A 83 36.93 8.60 14.23
C GLN A 83 35.64 8.05 13.58
N SER A 84 35.63 6.77 13.21
CA SER A 84 34.45 6.11 12.63
C SER A 84 33.28 6.07 13.61
N TYR A 85 33.54 5.78 14.89
CA TYR A 85 32.52 5.81 15.93
C TYR A 85 31.96 7.22 16.15
N LEU A 86 32.82 8.24 16.22
CA LEU A 86 32.39 9.64 16.34
C LEU A 86 31.54 10.10 15.15
N THR A 87 31.88 9.64 13.95
CA THR A 87 31.10 9.88 12.73
C THR A 87 29.67 9.33 12.86
N ARG A 88 29.52 8.14 13.46
CA ARG A 88 28.21 7.52 13.73
C ARG A 88 27.45 8.27 14.82
N CYS A 89 28.13 8.71 15.87
CA CYS A 89 27.53 9.50 16.95
C CYS A 89 26.94 10.82 16.43
N ILE A 90 27.64 11.54 15.55
CA ILE A 90 27.11 12.77 14.93
C ILE A 90 25.87 12.47 14.10
N LYS A 91 25.90 11.44 13.24
CA LYS A 91 24.73 11.04 12.43
C LYS A 91 23.56 10.68 13.33
N PHE A 92 23.80 9.98 14.42
CA PHE A 92 22.79 9.62 15.40
C PHE A 92 22.17 10.87 16.06
N ALA A 93 22.99 11.81 16.53
CA ALA A 93 22.49 13.06 17.12
C ALA A 93 21.69 13.91 16.11
N ARG A 94 22.02 13.86 14.82
CA ARG A 94 21.24 14.53 13.76
C ARG A 94 19.93 13.81 13.42
N ALA A 95 19.87 12.50 13.64
CA ALA A 95 18.68 11.70 13.37
C ALA A 95 17.60 11.87 14.45
N VAL A 96 18.02 11.97 15.72
CA VAL A 96 17.11 12.07 16.87
C VAL A 96 16.73 13.54 17.13
N PRO A 97 15.43 13.89 17.10
CA PRO A 97 14.96 15.22 17.51
C PRO A 97 15.46 15.60 18.92
N LYS A 98 15.68 16.89 19.18
CA LYS A 98 16.27 17.34 20.47
C LYS A 98 15.46 16.90 21.69
N ASP A 99 14.14 16.95 21.57
CA ASP A 99 13.20 16.73 22.67
C ASP A 99 12.55 15.33 22.65
N VAL A 100 13.07 14.42 21.82
CA VAL A 100 12.57 13.05 21.71
C VAL A 100 13.66 12.08 22.16
N PRO A 101 13.37 11.13 23.08
CA PRO A 101 14.34 10.12 23.47
C PRO A 101 14.62 9.15 22.30
N PRO A 102 15.84 8.61 22.18
CA PRO A 102 16.08 7.51 21.25
C PRO A 102 15.28 6.27 21.67
N ARG A 103 14.91 5.46 20.66
CA ARG A 103 14.25 4.16 20.79
C ARG A 103 15.31 3.09 21.00
N SER A 104 15.32 2.44 22.15
CA SER A 104 16.28 1.39 22.52
C SER A 104 16.18 0.14 21.63
N GLU A 105 15.06 -0.04 20.93
CA GLU A 105 14.84 -1.12 19.98
C GLU A 105 15.72 -0.97 18.71
N LEU A 106 16.25 0.23 18.47
CA LEU A 106 17.04 0.55 17.28
C LEU A 106 18.54 0.59 17.59
N GLY A 107 19.35 0.20 16.61
CA GLY A 107 20.81 0.32 16.67
C GLY A 107 21.33 1.61 16.04
N LEU A 108 22.60 1.92 16.29
CA LEU A 108 23.28 3.06 15.63
C LEU A 108 23.20 2.98 14.09
N THR A 109 23.19 1.78 13.51
CA THR A 109 23.04 1.60 12.05
C THR A 109 21.68 2.05 11.53
N HIS A 110 20.60 1.86 12.32
CA HIS A 110 19.28 2.40 11.98
C HIS A 110 19.30 3.92 11.96
N TYR A 111 19.89 4.53 12.99
CA TYR A 111 20.00 5.98 13.10
C TYR A 111 20.86 6.62 12.01
N GLU A 112 21.91 5.94 11.55
CA GLU A 112 22.67 6.37 10.38
C GLU A 112 21.84 6.42 9.10
N SER A 113 20.89 5.49 8.94
CA SER A 113 19.93 5.49 7.83
C SER A 113 18.91 6.62 8.00
N LEU A 114 18.34 6.78 9.19
CA LEU A 114 17.40 7.86 9.53
C LEU A 114 17.99 9.25 9.29
N ALA A 115 19.29 9.44 9.58
CA ALA A 115 19.99 10.71 9.36
C ALA A 115 19.99 11.20 7.90
N ARG A 116 19.63 10.35 6.94
CA ARG A 116 19.50 10.71 5.51
C ARG A 116 18.14 11.34 5.18
N ILE A 117 17.16 11.21 6.06
CA ILE A 117 15.83 11.80 5.89
C ILE A 117 15.88 13.23 6.42
N THR A 118 15.73 14.20 5.53
CA THR A 118 15.79 15.63 5.87
C THR A 118 14.56 16.08 6.66
N ASN A 119 13.38 15.58 6.30
CA ASN A 119 12.12 15.91 6.96
C ASN A 119 12.07 15.27 8.36
N GLU A 120 12.03 16.11 9.39
CA GLU A 120 12.05 15.67 10.79
C GLU A 120 10.81 14.88 11.20
N TYR A 121 9.63 15.24 10.69
CA TYR A 121 8.39 14.53 10.96
C TYR A 121 8.42 13.11 10.40
N LEU A 122 8.77 12.96 9.11
CA LEU A 122 8.90 11.64 8.47
C LEU A 122 9.99 10.79 9.14
N ARG A 123 11.09 11.42 9.55
CA ARG A 123 12.17 10.73 10.26
C ARG A 123 11.72 10.21 11.63
N LEU A 124 10.94 10.99 12.37
CA LEU A 124 10.37 10.59 13.66
C LEU A 124 9.35 9.46 13.50
N GLU A 125 8.46 9.57 12.51
CA GLU A 125 7.49 8.52 12.20
C GLU A 125 8.20 7.21 11.81
N LEU A 126 9.20 7.25 10.90
CA LEU A 126 9.96 6.06 10.51
C LEU A 126 10.73 5.45 11.69
N MET A 127 11.26 6.28 12.58
CA MET A 127 11.93 5.81 13.81
C MET A 127 10.97 4.99 14.67
N ASN A 128 9.76 5.50 14.91
CA ASN A 128 8.77 4.81 15.74
C ASN A 128 8.28 3.52 15.08
N VAL A 129 7.91 3.59 13.80
CA VAL A 129 7.43 2.42 13.04
C VAL A 129 8.49 1.33 12.97
N ALA A 130 9.76 1.71 12.72
CA ALA A 130 10.86 0.75 12.68
C ALA A 130 11.12 0.10 14.04
N ALA A 131 10.97 0.84 15.14
CA ALA A 131 11.13 0.31 16.49
C ALA A 131 9.99 -0.65 16.84
N ASP A 132 8.74 -0.23 16.66
CA ASP A 132 7.53 -0.98 17.00
C ASP A 132 7.45 -2.30 16.24
N ASN A 133 7.88 -2.30 14.97
CA ASN A 133 7.86 -3.46 14.09
C ASN A 133 9.21 -4.19 13.98
N ARG A 134 10.22 -3.80 14.76
CA ARG A 134 11.57 -4.41 14.75
C ARG A 134 12.20 -4.48 13.37
N TRP A 135 12.08 -3.42 12.57
CA TRP A 135 12.62 -3.37 11.22
C TRP A 135 14.15 -3.44 11.24
N SER A 136 14.72 -4.05 10.19
CA SER A 136 16.16 -4.04 9.98
C SER A 136 16.65 -2.65 9.59
N SER A 137 17.93 -2.37 9.83
CA SER A 137 18.54 -1.10 9.37
C SER A 137 18.59 -0.98 7.85
N SER A 138 18.52 -2.11 7.11
CA SER A 138 18.44 -2.12 5.64
C SER A 138 17.07 -1.66 5.15
N ARG A 139 15.98 -2.13 5.79
CA ARG A 139 14.61 -1.67 5.51
C ARG A 139 14.44 -0.18 5.79
N VAL A 140 15.01 0.33 6.89
CA VAL A 140 15.05 1.78 7.17
C VAL A 140 15.86 2.53 6.10
N ALA A 141 16.98 1.97 5.63
CA ALA A 141 17.78 2.58 4.56
C ALA A 141 17.04 2.65 3.22
N LEU A 142 16.13 1.70 2.98
CA LEU A 142 15.27 1.67 1.79
C LEU A 142 14.28 2.84 1.83
N HIS A 143 13.56 3.03 2.94
CA HIS A 143 12.66 4.19 3.12
C HIS A 143 13.39 5.53 3.14
N ALA A 144 14.65 5.55 3.59
CA ALA A 144 15.46 6.76 3.47
C ALA A 144 15.81 7.11 2.01
N ARG A 145 15.89 6.10 1.12
CA ARG A 145 16.19 6.26 -0.31
C ARG A 145 14.93 6.53 -1.14
N TYR A 146 13.84 5.83 -0.82
CA TYR A 146 12.56 5.88 -1.51
C TYR A 146 11.52 6.47 -0.58
N GLN A 147 11.33 7.79 -0.65
CA GLN A 147 10.41 8.51 0.24
C GLN A 147 9.02 8.66 -0.37
N SER A 148 8.88 8.47 -1.69
CA SER A 148 7.60 8.53 -2.40
C SER A 148 7.10 7.13 -2.78
N PRO A 149 5.78 6.87 -2.70
CA PRO A 149 5.18 5.69 -3.29
C PRO A 149 5.39 5.58 -4.82
N GLN A 150 5.75 6.68 -5.49
CA GLN A 150 6.12 6.68 -6.92
C GLN A 150 7.48 6.01 -7.17
N ASP A 151 8.41 6.12 -6.21
CA ASP A 151 9.79 5.69 -6.34
C ASP A 151 9.91 4.20 -5.99
N ALA A 152 9.60 3.33 -6.95
CA ALA A 152 9.64 1.90 -6.73
C ALA A 152 11.08 1.40 -6.50
N PRO A 153 11.33 0.57 -5.48
CA PRO A 153 12.62 -0.08 -5.30
C PRO A 153 12.91 -1.07 -6.42
N SER A 154 14.17 -1.51 -6.54
CA SER A 154 14.50 -2.57 -7.51
C SER A 154 13.94 -3.94 -7.06
N ASN A 155 13.71 -4.87 -8.01
CA ASN A 155 13.21 -6.24 -7.72
C ASN A 155 13.99 -6.98 -6.63
N ARG A 156 15.28 -6.68 -6.45
CA ARG A 156 16.10 -7.29 -5.38
C ARG A 156 15.73 -6.74 -4.01
N GLU A 157 15.52 -5.43 -3.92
CA GLU A 157 15.20 -4.70 -2.70
C GLU A 157 13.77 -4.96 -2.22
N PHE A 158 12.87 -5.30 -3.15
CA PHE A 158 11.51 -5.76 -2.87
C PHE A 158 11.41 -6.99 -1.96
N ARG A 159 12.45 -7.83 -1.89
CA ARG A 159 12.46 -9.02 -1.03
C ARG A 159 12.54 -8.69 0.46
N GLU A 160 12.96 -7.47 0.80
CA GLU A 160 13.06 -7.01 2.20
C GLU A 160 11.74 -6.41 2.71
N LEU A 161 10.77 -6.19 1.82
CA LEU A 161 9.51 -5.53 2.12
C LEU A 161 8.41 -6.52 2.41
N ILE A 162 7.57 -6.18 3.39
CA ILE A 162 6.42 -6.98 3.78
C ILE A 162 5.19 -6.10 3.56
N ALA A 163 4.40 -6.46 2.55
CA ALA A 163 3.12 -5.80 2.32
C ALA A 163 2.19 -6.02 3.51
N ASN A 164 1.61 -4.94 4.02
CA ASN A 164 0.57 -5.03 5.02
C ASN A 164 -0.69 -5.62 4.33
N GLN A 165 -1.07 -6.83 4.73
CA GLN A 165 -2.17 -7.57 4.11
C GLN A 165 -3.52 -6.91 4.33
N GLU A 166 -3.70 -6.20 5.45
CA GLU A 166 -4.91 -5.44 5.72
C GLU A 166 -5.03 -4.27 4.75
N VAL A 167 -3.98 -3.45 4.62
CA VAL A 167 -3.90 -2.36 3.63
C VAL A 167 -4.17 -2.90 2.21
N TRP A 168 -3.66 -4.08 1.87
CA TRP A 168 -3.92 -4.70 0.57
C TRP A 168 -5.40 -5.05 0.36
N ARG A 169 -6.05 -5.66 1.37
CA ARG A 169 -7.49 -5.98 1.32
C ARG A 169 -8.32 -4.72 1.16
N PHE A 170 -7.98 -3.67 1.91
CA PHE A 170 -8.59 -2.36 1.78
C PHE A 170 -8.41 -1.76 0.38
N ALA A 171 -7.20 -1.85 -0.19
CA ALA A 171 -6.93 -1.36 -1.53
C ALA A 171 -7.81 -2.08 -2.56
N ARG A 172 -7.94 -3.42 -2.47
CA ARG A 172 -8.85 -4.20 -3.30
C ARG A 172 -10.30 -3.76 -3.14
N ALA A 173 -10.80 -3.73 -1.91
CA ALA A 173 -12.19 -3.39 -1.61
C ALA A 173 -12.57 -2.00 -2.17
N TYR A 174 -11.72 -0.99 -1.96
CA TYR A 174 -11.96 0.35 -2.50
C TYR A 174 -11.83 0.41 -4.03
N THR A 175 -10.92 -0.34 -4.66
CA THR A 175 -10.88 -0.39 -6.12
C THR A 175 -12.07 -1.16 -6.72
N ASP A 176 -12.55 -2.21 -6.06
CA ASP A 176 -13.74 -2.95 -6.50
C ASP A 176 -15.00 -2.07 -6.38
N ALA A 177 -15.10 -1.25 -5.32
CA ALA A 177 -16.24 -0.37 -5.08
C ALA A 177 -16.21 0.91 -5.93
N CYS A 178 -15.06 1.59 -6.02
CA CYS A 178 -14.97 2.92 -6.62
C CYS A 178 -14.34 2.92 -8.02
N GLY A 179 -13.68 1.84 -8.43
CA GLY A 179 -12.90 1.74 -9.67
C GLY A 179 -11.59 2.53 -9.62
N ILE A 180 -11.60 3.75 -9.09
CA ILE A 180 -10.45 4.65 -8.93
C ILE A 180 -10.50 5.25 -7.52
N ILE A 181 -9.38 5.37 -6.84
CA ILE A 181 -9.28 6.11 -5.57
C ILE A 181 -7.89 6.74 -5.46
N SER A 182 -7.81 8.01 -5.05
CA SER A 182 -6.51 8.66 -4.80
C SER A 182 -5.83 8.03 -3.59
N LEU A 183 -4.50 7.95 -3.60
CA LEU A 183 -3.76 7.34 -2.51
C LEU A 183 -3.97 8.10 -1.19
N GLU A 184 -4.00 9.43 -1.23
CA GLU A 184 -4.30 10.27 -0.07
C GLU A 184 -5.67 9.90 0.55
N LYS A 185 -6.71 9.83 -0.29
CA LYS A 185 -8.06 9.58 0.19
C LYS A 185 -8.25 8.14 0.67
N PHE A 186 -7.55 7.19 0.03
CA PHE A 186 -7.46 5.81 0.49
C PHE A 186 -6.89 5.72 1.92
N VAL A 187 -5.76 6.40 2.17
CA VAL A 187 -5.12 6.41 3.50
C VAL A 187 -6.02 7.09 4.53
N GLU A 188 -6.68 8.20 4.18
CA GLU A 188 -7.66 8.86 5.03
C GLU A 188 -8.80 7.93 5.42
N LEU A 189 -9.39 7.24 4.45
CA LEU A 189 -10.52 6.33 4.68
C LEU A 189 -10.12 5.12 5.51
N TYR A 190 -8.98 4.49 5.21
CA TYR A 190 -8.41 3.41 6.02
C TYR A 190 -8.25 3.85 7.48
N ASN A 191 -7.55 4.96 7.72
CA ASN A 191 -7.30 5.44 9.07
C ASN A 191 -8.55 5.94 9.80
N SER A 192 -9.64 6.22 9.08
CA SER A 192 -10.94 6.60 9.66
C SER A 192 -11.78 5.42 10.16
N CYS A 193 -11.43 4.19 9.80
CA CYS A 193 -12.20 2.99 10.16
C CYS A 193 -11.35 1.90 10.82
N ALA A 194 -10.04 1.85 10.54
CA ALA A 194 -9.16 0.86 11.14
C ALA A 194 -8.97 1.11 12.65
N PRO A 195 -8.98 0.06 13.49
CA PRO A 195 -8.72 0.17 14.93
C PRO A 195 -7.35 0.79 15.26
N LYS A 196 -6.38 0.63 14.37
CA LYS A 196 -5.04 1.19 14.48
C LYS A 196 -4.68 1.91 13.19
N PRO A 197 -4.24 3.17 13.25
CA PRO A 197 -3.77 3.88 12.08
C PRO A 197 -2.56 3.16 11.48
N VAL A 198 -2.49 3.11 10.16
CA VAL A 198 -1.31 2.61 9.46
C VAL A 198 -0.34 3.76 9.20
N SER A 199 0.95 3.47 9.32
CA SER A 199 1.98 4.45 8.97
C SER A 199 2.08 4.65 7.46
N ILE A 200 2.53 5.83 7.03
CA ILE A 200 2.74 6.10 5.60
C ILE A 200 3.77 5.14 4.99
N PHE A 201 4.73 4.65 5.79
CA PHE A 201 5.77 3.73 5.34
C PHE A 201 5.23 2.33 5.05
N GLU A 202 4.33 1.81 5.89
CA GLU A 202 3.66 0.53 5.65
C GLU A 202 2.71 0.60 4.44
N VAL A 203 2.04 1.74 4.26
CA VAL A 203 1.28 2.01 3.04
C VAL A 203 2.21 1.99 1.83
N ASN A 204 3.31 2.73 1.85
CA ASN A 204 4.27 2.79 0.74
C ASN A 204 4.79 1.41 0.35
N GLU A 205 5.14 0.55 1.31
CA GLU A 205 5.56 -0.82 1.00
C GLU A 205 4.47 -1.64 0.31
N THR A 206 3.23 -1.49 0.78
CA THR A 206 2.08 -2.16 0.18
C THR A 206 1.83 -1.65 -1.23
N ILE A 207 1.91 -0.33 -1.46
CA ILE A 207 1.75 0.29 -2.78
C ILE A 207 2.86 -0.13 -3.74
N TRP A 208 4.12 -0.17 -3.29
CA TRP A 208 5.22 -0.67 -4.10
C TRP A 208 4.99 -2.13 -4.51
N LYS A 209 4.49 -2.96 -3.59
CA LYS A 209 4.19 -4.36 -3.88
C LYS A 209 2.99 -4.52 -4.83
N ILE A 210 1.95 -3.71 -4.68
CA ILE A 210 0.84 -3.64 -5.65
C ILE A 210 1.40 -3.29 -7.04
N LYS A 211 2.29 -2.30 -7.14
CA LYS A 211 2.95 -1.92 -8.40
C LYS A 211 3.80 -3.05 -9.01
N GLU A 212 4.50 -3.84 -8.19
CA GLU A 212 5.25 -5.02 -8.62
C GLU A 212 4.30 -6.11 -9.18
N GLU A 213 3.12 -6.23 -8.61
CA GLU A 213 2.11 -7.21 -9.01
C GLU A 213 1.06 -6.68 -10.00
N SER A 214 1.21 -5.43 -10.46
CA SER A 214 0.33 -4.82 -11.46
C SER A 214 0.23 -5.72 -12.70
N GLY A 215 -1.00 -5.94 -13.17
CA GLY A 215 -1.30 -6.82 -14.30
C GLY A 215 -1.45 -8.29 -13.96
N ARG A 216 -1.26 -8.69 -12.69
CA ARG A 216 -1.86 -9.94 -12.19
C ARG A 216 -3.37 -9.74 -12.02
N ILE A 217 -4.13 -10.81 -12.30
CA ILE A 217 -5.59 -10.77 -12.21
C ILE A 217 -6.03 -10.49 -10.77
N ASP A 218 -7.06 -9.66 -10.62
CA ASP A 218 -7.69 -9.24 -9.36
C ASP A 218 -6.86 -8.34 -8.43
N ASN A 219 -5.65 -7.97 -8.81
CA ASN A 219 -4.87 -7.00 -8.07
C ASN A 219 -5.17 -5.56 -8.52
N PRO A 220 -5.21 -4.60 -7.58
CA PRO A 220 -5.22 -3.18 -7.93
C PRO A 220 -4.00 -2.82 -8.79
N CYS A 221 -4.14 -1.78 -9.59
CA CYS A 221 -3.05 -1.19 -10.36
C CYS A 221 -2.83 0.26 -9.92
N ILE A 222 -1.72 0.86 -10.37
CA ILE A 222 -1.34 2.23 -10.02
C ILE A 222 -1.40 3.10 -11.26
N LEU A 223 -2.16 4.20 -11.17
CA LEU A 223 -2.22 5.24 -12.18
C LEU A 223 -1.62 6.53 -11.62
N SER A 224 -0.69 7.12 -12.36
CA SER A 224 -0.19 8.47 -12.09
C SER A 224 -0.90 9.46 -13.01
N LYS A 225 -1.55 10.47 -12.44
CA LYS A 225 -2.26 11.51 -13.20
C LYS A 225 -2.15 12.85 -12.49
N ASP A 226 -1.74 13.89 -13.21
CA ASP A 226 -1.63 15.26 -12.71
C ASP A 226 -0.73 15.41 -11.45
N GLY A 227 0.30 14.55 -11.33
CA GLY A 227 1.20 14.51 -10.18
C GLY A 227 0.70 13.66 -9.01
N GLU A 228 -0.56 13.25 -9.05
CA GLU A 228 -1.22 12.43 -8.02
C GLU A 228 -1.19 10.94 -8.36
N LEU A 229 -1.16 10.11 -7.32
CA LEU A 229 -1.26 8.66 -7.44
C LEU A 229 -2.66 8.16 -7.13
N TYR A 230 -3.12 7.22 -7.94
CA TYR A 230 -4.40 6.56 -7.80
C TYR A 230 -4.21 5.06 -7.79
N LEU A 231 -4.92 4.38 -6.88
CA LEU A 231 -5.22 2.97 -7.00
C LEU A 231 -6.38 2.83 -7.99
N ILE A 232 -6.25 1.94 -8.96
CA ILE A 232 -7.29 1.67 -9.96
C ILE A 232 -7.59 0.19 -10.04
N ALA A 233 -8.83 -0.14 -10.38
CA ALA A 233 -9.20 -1.50 -10.75
C ALA A 233 -8.40 -1.95 -11.99
N PRO A 234 -7.97 -3.22 -12.07
CA PRO A 234 -7.19 -3.73 -13.20
C PRO A 234 -7.94 -3.66 -14.54
N GLU A 235 -9.27 -3.57 -14.50
CA GLU A 235 -10.15 -3.32 -15.63
C GLU A 235 -9.82 -2.01 -16.34
N LEU A 236 -9.40 -1.02 -15.56
CA LEU A 236 -9.10 0.33 -16.03
C LEU A 236 -7.66 0.51 -16.43
N ASP A 237 -6.75 -0.44 -16.21
CA ASP A 237 -5.34 -0.34 -16.61
C ASP A 237 -5.16 -0.72 -18.10
N ASP A 238 -4.51 0.17 -18.85
CA ASP A 238 -4.21 0.07 -20.28
C ASP A 238 -2.94 -0.74 -20.58
N THR A 239 -2.10 -0.99 -19.57
CA THR A 239 -0.88 -1.80 -19.68
C THR A 239 -1.12 -3.28 -19.45
N VAL A 240 -2.28 -3.63 -18.88
CA VAL A 240 -2.65 -5.03 -18.60
C VAL A 240 -3.17 -5.66 -19.88
N GLU A 241 -2.28 -6.42 -20.54
CA GLU A 241 -2.55 -7.18 -21.76
C GLU A 241 -3.53 -8.33 -21.48
N ASN A 242 -4.82 -8.00 -21.38
CA ASN A 242 -5.88 -8.98 -21.15
C ASN A 242 -6.83 -8.98 -22.34
N ASN A 243 -6.56 -9.77 -23.38
CA ASN A 243 -7.55 -10.00 -24.44
C ASN A 243 -8.87 -10.43 -23.79
N PRO A 244 -9.98 -9.70 -23.97
CA PRO A 244 -11.27 -10.14 -23.42
C PRO A 244 -11.65 -11.50 -24.00
N TYR A 245 -12.45 -12.26 -23.25
CA TYR A 245 -12.89 -13.59 -23.66
C TYR A 245 -14.43 -13.65 -23.76
N TYR A 246 -14.91 -14.42 -24.75
CA TYR A 246 -16.32 -14.74 -24.97
C TYR A 246 -16.49 -16.22 -25.29
N TYR A 247 -17.47 -16.85 -24.63
CA TYR A 247 -18.14 -18.15 -24.82
C TYR A 247 -17.50 -19.32 -25.62
N ASP A 248 -16.79 -19.12 -26.73
CA ASP A 248 -16.32 -20.18 -27.63
C ASP A 248 -14.87 -20.70 -27.39
N ASP A 249 -13.98 -19.97 -26.72
CA ASP A 249 -12.66 -20.48 -26.26
C ASP A 249 -12.75 -21.06 -24.82
N TYR A 250 -13.51 -22.14 -24.61
CA TYR A 250 -13.59 -22.85 -23.33
C TYR A 250 -12.20 -23.33 -22.87
N GLY A 251 -11.49 -22.40 -22.23
CA GLY A 251 -10.31 -22.57 -21.42
C GLY A 251 -10.50 -21.60 -20.26
N TYR A 252 -10.43 -22.14 -19.04
CA TYR A 252 -10.33 -21.38 -17.80
C TYR A 252 -9.46 -20.14 -18.01
N SER A 253 -10.09 -18.97 -18.16
CA SER A 253 -9.39 -17.75 -18.52
C SER A 253 -9.65 -16.73 -17.42
N TYR A 254 -8.58 -16.33 -16.75
CA TYR A 254 -8.60 -15.24 -15.78
C TYR A 254 -8.84 -13.86 -16.45
N ARG A 255 -9.03 -13.83 -17.78
CA ARG A 255 -9.26 -12.60 -18.55
C ARG A 255 -10.65 -12.02 -18.32
N LYS A 256 -10.80 -10.72 -18.63
CA LYS A 256 -12.02 -9.91 -18.43
C LYS A 256 -13.20 -10.48 -19.24
N TYR A 257 -14.38 -10.55 -18.62
CA TYR A 257 -15.63 -10.97 -19.29
C TYR A 257 -16.16 -9.84 -20.18
N GLU A 258 -16.53 -10.18 -21.42
CA GLU A 258 -17.29 -9.29 -22.31
C GLU A 258 -18.56 -10.02 -22.78
N ARG A 259 -19.66 -9.27 -22.84
CA ARG A 259 -20.96 -9.78 -23.30
C ARG A 259 -20.92 -10.11 -24.79
N HIS A 260 -21.77 -11.04 -25.23
CA HIS A 260 -21.84 -11.45 -26.63
C HIS A 260 -22.05 -10.25 -27.56
N SER A 261 -23.02 -9.42 -27.22
CA SER A 261 -23.39 -8.21 -27.96
C SER A 261 -22.25 -7.20 -28.10
N GLU A 262 -21.24 -7.27 -27.24
CA GLU A 262 -20.08 -6.36 -27.23
C GLU A 262 -18.79 -7.00 -27.75
N TYR A 263 -18.76 -8.33 -27.94
CA TYR A 263 -17.57 -9.08 -28.34
C TYR A 263 -17.37 -9.08 -29.87
N THR A 264 -17.03 -7.91 -30.43
CA THR A 264 -16.68 -7.78 -31.85
C THR A 264 -15.23 -7.37 -32.05
N GLN A 265 -14.65 -7.65 -33.23
CA GLN A 265 -13.28 -7.23 -33.57
C GLN A 265 -13.13 -5.69 -33.56
N GLU A 266 -14.18 -4.98 -33.96
CA GLU A 266 -14.27 -3.52 -33.90
C GLU A 266 -14.28 -3.01 -32.45
N MET A 267 -15.02 -3.66 -31.55
CA MET A 267 -15.03 -3.27 -30.14
C MET A 267 -13.70 -3.50 -29.44
N ARG A 268 -12.96 -4.55 -29.84
CA ARG A 268 -11.59 -4.81 -29.37
C ARG A 268 -10.61 -3.71 -29.80
N SER A 269 -10.72 -3.19 -31.01
CA SER A 269 -9.84 -2.10 -31.49
C SER A 269 -10.19 -0.73 -30.87
N LEU A 270 -11.39 -0.56 -30.31
CA LEU A 270 -11.85 0.65 -29.62
C LEU A 270 -11.64 0.61 -28.10
N ARG A 271 -11.10 -0.49 -27.56
CA ARG A 271 -11.03 -0.72 -26.11
C ARG A 271 -10.26 0.35 -25.35
N GLU A 272 -9.10 0.75 -25.84
CA GLU A 272 -8.31 1.83 -25.20
C GLU A 272 -9.13 3.11 -25.07
N ARG A 273 -9.87 3.49 -26.12
CA ARG A 273 -10.76 4.66 -26.11
C ARG A 273 -11.92 4.48 -25.13
N ARG A 274 -12.46 3.26 -24.99
CA ARG A 274 -13.51 2.94 -24.01
C ARG A 274 -12.98 3.08 -22.59
N VAL A 275 -11.82 2.52 -22.29
CA VAL A 275 -11.17 2.62 -20.97
C VAL A 275 -10.87 4.08 -20.62
N GLN A 276 -10.33 4.86 -21.57
CA GLN A 276 -10.09 6.29 -21.37
C GLN A 276 -11.38 7.08 -21.12
N SER A 277 -12.42 6.83 -21.94
CA SER A 277 -13.75 7.43 -21.76
C SER A 277 -14.35 7.07 -20.39
N ARG A 278 -14.21 5.81 -19.96
CA ARG A 278 -14.73 5.34 -18.67
C ARG A 278 -13.96 5.97 -17.51
N ARG A 279 -12.62 6.02 -17.56
CA ARG A 279 -11.81 6.75 -16.57
C ARG A 279 -12.28 8.19 -16.44
N ALA A 280 -12.53 8.89 -17.55
CA ALA A 280 -13.02 10.27 -17.55
C ALA A 280 -14.41 10.41 -16.91
N ALA A 281 -15.34 9.47 -17.20
CA ALA A 281 -16.66 9.43 -16.58
C ALA A 281 -16.57 9.21 -15.06
N ILE A 282 -15.73 8.27 -14.62
CA ILE A 282 -15.47 7.99 -13.19
C ILE A 282 -14.93 9.23 -12.49
N PHE A 283 -13.87 9.86 -13.01
CA PHE A 283 -13.33 11.10 -12.44
C PHE A 283 -14.36 12.23 -12.38
N THR A 284 -15.28 12.30 -13.35
CA THR A 284 -16.34 13.31 -13.35
C THR A 284 -17.38 13.01 -12.26
N GLY A 285 -17.81 11.76 -12.14
CA GLY A 285 -18.75 11.33 -11.10
C GLY A 285 -18.17 11.46 -9.69
N HIS A 286 -16.87 11.21 -9.53
CA HIS A 286 -16.17 11.38 -8.25
C HIS A 286 -16.15 12.81 -7.71
N LYS A 287 -16.34 13.81 -8.59
CA LYS A 287 -16.52 15.22 -8.18
C LYS A 287 -17.93 15.53 -7.68
N GLN A 288 -18.90 14.69 -8.02
CA GLN A 288 -20.32 14.91 -7.74
C GLN A 288 -20.81 14.15 -6.52
N HIS A 289 -20.18 13.01 -6.21
CA HIS A 289 -20.59 12.13 -5.13
C HIS A 289 -19.45 11.96 -4.11
N PRO A 290 -19.72 11.94 -2.80
CA PRO A 290 -18.72 11.54 -1.81
C PRO A 290 -18.39 10.05 -1.96
N ILE A 291 -17.17 9.66 -1.59
CA ILE A 291 -16.76 8.24 -1.55
C ILE A 291 -17.53 7.54 -0.44
N GLU A 292 -18.13 6.39 -0.78
CA GLU A 292 -18.81 5.54 0.17
C GLU A 292 -17.83 4.98 1.21
N LYS A 293 -18.17 5.12 2.49
CA LYS A 293 -17.34 4.58 3.56
C LYS A 293 -17.68 3.10 3.75
N LEU A 294 -16.76 2.24 3.34
CA LEU A 294 -16.86 0.81 3.55
C LEU A 294 -16.66 0.46 5.04
N ASP A 295 -17.37 -0.57 5.51
CA ASP A 295 -17.22 -1.06 6.87
C ASP A 295 -15.93 -1.87 7.05
N TYR A 296 -15.28 -1.69 8.20
CA TYR A 296 -13.99 -2.31 8.49
C TYR A 296 -14.11 -3.83 8.62
N GLU A 297 -15.09 -4.30 9.38
CA GLU A 297 -15.28 -5.74 9.63
C GLU A 297 -15.69 -6.46 8.36
N ASP A 298 -16.52 -5.80 7.54
CA ASP A 298 -16.88 -6.29 6.21
C ASP A 298 -15.64 -6.49 5.34
N ILE A 299 -14.72 -5.51 5.26
CA ILE A 299 -13.49 -5.65 4.47
C ILE A 299 -12.58 -6.76 5.02
N VAL A 300 -12.40 -6.82 6.34
CA VAL A 300 -11.49 -7.80 6.97
C VAL A 300 -12.03 -9.23 6.79
N CYS A 301 -13.35 -9.41 6.90
CA CYS A 301 -14.03 -10.69 6.72
C CYS A 301 -14.35 -11.03 5.25
N GLY A 302 -14.18 -10.08 4.33
CA GLY A 302 -14.48 -10.25 2.90
C GLY A 302 -15.97 -10.21 2.56
N TYR A 303 -16.79 -9.56 3.40
CA TYR A 303 -18.21 -9.33 3.14
C TYR A 303 -18.44 -8.01 2.39
N ALA A 304 -19.49 -7.96 1.57
CA ALA A 304 -19.94 -6.74 0.91
C ALA A 304 -21.46 -6.57 1.08
N SER A 305 -21.98 -5.35 1.00
CA SER A 305 -23.41 -5.06 1.21
C SER A 305 -24.34 -5.81 0.25
N TYR A 306 -23.90 -6.09 -0.97
CA TYR A 306 -24.64 -6.85 -1.98
C TYR A 306 -24.59 -8.38 -1.77
N THR A 307 -23.79 -8.88 -0.81
CA THR A 307 -23.60 -10.31 -0.56
C THR A 307 -24.91 -11.03 -0.24
N GLN A 308 -25.89 -10.37 0.40
CA GLN A 308 -27.20 -11.00 0.66
C GLN A 308 -27.96 -11.30 -0.65
N SER A 309 -28.01 -10.36 -1.59
CA SER A 309 -28.67 -10.56 -2.88
C SER A 309 -27.95 -11.63 -3.71
N VAL A 310 -26.62 -11.64 -3.68
CA VAL A 310 -25.80 -12.67 -4.31
C VAL A 310 -26.05 -14.05 -3.70
N ASN A 311 -26.11 -14.14 -2.35
CA ASN A 311 -26.41 -15.39 -1.65
C ASN A 311 -27.81 -15.90 -1.97
N ASN A 312 -28.80 -15.03 -2.08
CA ASN A 312 -30.16 -15.42 -2.49
C ASN A 312 -30.17 -16.00 -3.91
N LEU A 313 -29.41 -15.40 -4.83
CA LEU A 313 -29.23 -15.93 -6.19
C LEU A 313 -28.49 -17.27 -6.19
N LYS A 314 -27.41 -17.39 -5.40
CA LYS A 314 -26.62 -18.62 -5.23
C LYS A 314 -27.50 -19.76 -4.73
N LEU A 315 -28.27 -19.51 -3.67
CA LEU A 315 -29.24 -20.46 -3.12
C LEU A 315 -30.26 -20.85 -4.19
N TYR A 316 -30.79 -19.91 -4.97
CA TYR A 316 -31.74 -20.24 -6.02
C TYR A 316 -31.17 -21.21 -7.06
N ILE A 317 -29.94 -20.95 -7.51
CA ILE A 317 -29.28 -21.74 -8.57
C ILE A 317 -28.78 -23.10 -8.03
N LEU A 318 -28.31 -23.16 -6.79
CA LEU A 318 -27.63 -24.34 -6.23
C LEU A 318 -28.48 -25.20 -5.29
N ASN A 319 -29.66 -24.74 -4.85
CA ASN A 319 -30.52 -25.50 -3.95
C ASN A 319 -31.17 -26.69 -4.67
N ASP A 320 -30.43 -27.80 -4.75
CA ASP A 320 -30.88 -29.08 -5.30
C ASP A 320 -30.42 -30.23 -4.40
N SER A 321 -31.40 -30.90 -3.78
CA SER A 321 -31.20 -32.08 -2.94
C SER A 321 -30.46 -33.25 -3.61
N LYS A 322 -30.33 -33.23 -4.95
CA LYS A 322 -29.65 -34.27 -5.73
C LYS A 322 -28.16 -34.01 -5.93
N LEU A 323 -27.64 -32.85 -5.53
CA LEU A 323 -26.21 -32.56 -5.63
C LEU A 323 -25.46 -33.19 -4.45
N GLY A 324 -24.51 -34.08 -4.77
CA GLY A 324 -23.53 -34.53 -3.79
C GLY A 324 -22.62 -33.38 -3.36
N ALA A 325 -22.11 -33.43 -2.12
CA ALA A 325 -21.33 -32.34 -1.52
C ALA A 325 -20.14 -31.86 -2.38
N ALA A 326 -19.40 -32.78 -3.00
CA ALA A 326 -18.28 -32.42 -3.88
C ALA A 326 -18.72 -31.65 -5.14
N SER A 327 -19.86 -32.02 -5.72
CA SER A 327 -20.42 -31.31 -6.88
C SER A 327 -21.04 -29.97 -6.49
N LEU A 328 -21.51 -29.84 -5.26
CA LEU A 328 -22.00 -28.57 -4.74
C LEU A 328 -20.84 -27.59 -4.59
N HIS A 329 -19.76 -27.97 -3.89
CA HIS A 329 -18.60 -27.10 -3.70
C HIS A 329 -17.98 -26.62 -5.02
N ALA A 330 -17.78 -27.52 -5.99
CA ALA A 330 -17.27 -27.11 -7.30
C ALA A 330 -18.16 -26.08 -8.00
N ARG A 331 -19.49 -26.20 -7.87
CA ARG A 331 -20.44 -25.25 -8.46
C ARG A 331 -20.52 -23.93 -7.67
N GLU A 332 -20.26 -23.97 -6.36
CA GLU A 332 -20.15 -22.76 -5.54
C GLU A 332 -18.93 -21.93 -5.96
N ASP A 333 -17.78 -22.57 -6.18
CA ASP A 333 -16.57 -21.92 -6.65
C ASP A 333 -16.76 -21.28 -8.04
N GLU A 334 -17.38 -22.02 -8.97
CA GLU A 334 -17.72 -21.50 -10.31
C GLU A 334 -18.72 -20.33 -10.23
N PHE A 335 -19.73 -20.41 -9.36
CA PHE A 335 -20.67 -19.32 -9.14
C PHE A 335 -19.96 -18.06 -8.64
N ASP A 336 -19.12 -18.18 -7.62
CA ASP A 336 -18.41 -17.03 -7.02
C ASP A 336 -17.45 -16.41 -8.04
N PHE A 337 -16.75 -17.23 -8.83
CA PHE A 337 -15.88 -16.77 -9.93
C PHE A 337 -16.64 -15.98 -11.00
N ILE A 338 -17.79 -16.49 -11.47
CA ILE A 338 -18.59 -15.83 -12.51
C ILE A 338 -19.24 -14.56 -11.98
N MET A 339 -19.75 -14.58 -10.75
CA MET A 339 -20.34 -13.39 -10.12
C MET A 339 -19.31 -12.27 -9.99
N ALA A 340 -18.09 -12.55 -9.56
CA ALA A 340 -17.03 -11.54 -9.49
C ALA A 340 -16.79 -10.86 -10.85
N LYS A 341 -16.82 -11.63 -11.96
CA LYS A 341 -16.66 -11.08 -13.31
C LYS A 341 -17.84 -10.23 -13.76
N LEU A 342 -19.06 -10.67 -13.51
CA LEU A 342 -20.27 -9.92 -13.87
C LEU A 342 -20.32 -8.58 -13.13
N LEU A 343 -20.03 -8.58 -11.83
CA LEU A 343 -20.01 -7.38 -11.01
C LEU A 343 -18.94 -6.37 -11.46
N ARG A 344 -17.75 -6.85 -11.82
CA ARG A 344 -16.69 -5.99 -12.38
C ARG A 344 -17.04 -5.47 -13.78
N SER A 345 -17.76 -6.24 -14.58
CA SER A 345 -18.28 -5.77 -15.87
C SER A 345 -19.26 -4.60 -15.69
N ILE A 346 -20.06 -4.62 -14.64
CA ILE A 346 -20.96 -3.50 -14.29
C ILE A 346 -20.16 -2.28 -13.84
N GLY A 347 -19.14 -2.46 -13.01
CA GLY A 347 -18.23 -1.37 -12.66
C GLY A 347 -17.62 -0.72 -13.90
N LEU A 348 -17.16 -1.53 -14.86
CA LEU A 348 -16.51 -1.05 -16.09
C LEU A 348 -17.49 -0.42 -17.09
N ASN A 349 -18.69 -0.98 -17.26
CA ASN A 349 -19.60 -0.60 -18.35
C ASN A 349 -20.83 0.18 -17.86
N GLY A 350 -21.05 0.30 -16.56
CA GLY A 350 -22.28 0.79 -15.96
C GLY A 350 -23.38 -0.27 -15.94
N MET A 351 -24.60 0.15 -15.61
CA MET A 351 -25.74 -0.77 -15.52
C MET A 351 -26.12 -1.37 -16.89
N PRO A 352 -26.34 -2.69 -16.95
CA PRO A 352 -26.74 -3.34 -18.20
C PRO A 352 -28.20 -3.02 -18.55
N ALA A 353 -28.48 -3.05 -19.86
CA ALA A 353 -29.85 -3.12 -20.35
C ALA A 353 -30.51 -4.47 -20.00
N ALA A 354 -31.83 -4.56 -20.10
CA ALA A 354 -32.58 -5.79 -19.80
C ALA A 354 -32.13 -6.99 -20.66
N GLN A 355 -31.81 -6.75 -21.94
CA GLN A 355 -31.27 -7.78 -22.84
C GLN A 355 -29.90 -8.28 -22.36
N GLN A 356 -29.00 -7.37 -22.00
CA GLN A 356 -27.68 -7.70 -21.47
C GLN A 356 -27.76 -8.45 -20.13
N THR A 357 -28.72 -8.12 -19.28
CA THR A 357 -28.97 -8.86 -18.03
C THR A 357 -29.44 -10.29 -18.31
N THR A 358 -30.15 -10.50 -19.41
CA THR A 358 -30.58 -11.83 -19.86
C THR A 358 -29.39 -12.63 -20.41
N GLU A 359 -28.51 -12.00 -21.19
CA GLU A 359 -27.25 -12.61 -21.65
C GLU A 359 -26.36 -13.03 -20.45
N ASP A 360 -26.24 -12.16 -19.44
CA ASP A 360 -25.49 -12.46 -18.21
C ASP A 360 -26.12 -13.65 -17.43
N ALA A 361 -27.45 -13.75 -17.41
CA ALA A 361 -28.18 -14.85 -16.78
C ALA A 361 -27.99 -16.19 -17.50
N GLU A 362 -28.01 -16.17 -18.83
CA GLU A 362 -27.72 -17.33 -19.67
C GLU A 362 -26.29 -17.81 -19.42
N PHE A 363 -25.32 -16.89 -19.43
CA PHE A 363 -23.93 -17.19 -19.16
C PHE A 363 -23.73 -17.86 -17.80
N LEU A 364 -24.32 -17.29 -16.73
CA LEU A 364 -24.24 -17.84 -15.38
C LEU A 364 -24.83 -19.27 -15.32
N LEU A 365 -25.98 -19.50 -15.96
CA LEU A 365 -26.61 -20.81 -15.96
C LEU A 365 -25.82 -21.85 -16.77
N ILE A 366 -25.30 -21.49 -17.93
CA ILE A 366 -24.54 -22.44 -18.77
C ILE A 366 -23.30 -22.95 -18.03
N VAL A 367 -22.61 -22.08 -17.31
CA VAL A 367 -21.38 -22.45 -16.58
C VAL A 367 -21.70 -23.19 -15.28
N VAL A 368 -22.60 -22.67 -14.46
CA VAL A 368 -22.80 -23.15 -13.08
C VAL A 368 -23.82 -24.31 -13.01
N ARG A 369 -24.86 -24.28 -13.84
CA ARG A 369 -25.99 -25.23 -13.83
C ARG A 369 -26.56 -25.44 -15.25
N PRO A 370 -25.82 -26.07 -16.18
CA PRO A 370 -26.31 -26.28 -17.55
C PRO A 370 -27.64 -27.05 -17.60
N ASP A 371 -27.90 -27.92 -16.60
CA ASP A 371 -29.17 -28.64 -16.47
C ASP A 371 -30.39 -27.73 -16.22
N PHE A 372 -30.16 -26.51 -15.74
CA PHE A 372 -31.18 -25.48 -15.49
C PHE A 372 -31.33 -24.54 -16.69
N TYR A 373 -30.61 -24.76 -17.79
CA TYR A 373 -30.67 -23.92 -18.98
C TYR A 373 -31.99 -24.09 -19.74
N LYS A 374 -33.01 -23.37 -19.29
CA LYS A 374 -34.37 -23.30 -19.87
C LYS A 374 -34.90 -21.87 -19.73
N GLN A 375 -35.75 -21.44 -20.67
CA GLN A 375 -36.24 -20.06 -20.72
C GLN A 375 -36.88 -19.56 -19.41
N ALA A 376 -37.63 -20.42 -18.72
CA ALA A 376 -38.27 -20.05 -17.45
C ALA A 376 -37.26 -19.73 -16.34
N GLU A 377 -36.16 -20.50 -16.28
CA GLU A 377 -35.08 -20.30 -15.31
C GLU A 377 -34.25 -19.08 -15.66
N ILE A 378 -33.91 -18.90 -16.94
CA ILE A 378 -33.21 -17.70 -17.44
C ILE A 378 -33.97 -16.44 -17.03
N ASN A 379 -35.29 -16.39 -17.24
CA ASN A 379 -36.11 -15.24 -16.87
C ASN A 379 -36.10 -14.95 -15.36
N LYS A 380 -36.02 -15.98 -14.52
CA LYS A 380 -36.01 -15.82 -13.06
C LYS A 380 -34.62 -15.42 -12.55
N VAL A 381 -33.56 -16.05 -13.06
CA VAL A 381 -32.17 -15.67 -12.79
C VAL A 381 -31.90 -14.24 -13.23
N SER A 382 -32.37 -13.83 -14.42
CA SER A 382 -32.26 -12.45 -14.92
C SER A 382 -32.90 -11.43 -13.96
N LYS A 383 -34.08 -11.72 -13.42
CA LYS A 383 -34.73 -10.86 -12.39
C LYS A 383 -33.93 -10.77 -11.10
N LEU A 384 -33.37 -11.89 -10.63
CA LEU A 384 -32.55 -11.92 -9.41
C LEU A 384 -31.20 -11.21 -9.63
N LEU A 385 -30.57 -11.38 -10.79
CA LEU A 385 -29.37 -10.65 -11.19
C LEU A 385 -29.61 -9.15 -11.26
N ALA A 386 -30.74 -8.70 -11.82
CA ALA A 386 -31.09 -7.28 -11.82
C ALA A 386 -31.12 -6.69 -10.40
N ILE A 387 -31.66 -7.43 -9.42
CA ILE A 387 -31.65 -7.01 -8.00
C ILE A 387 -30.21 -6.96 -7.47
N VAL A 388 -29.37 -7.94 -7.78
CA VAL A 388 -27.95 -7.89 -7.42
C VAL A 388 -27.31 -6.62 -7.97
N TYR A 389 -27.49 -6.36 -9.26
CA TYR A 389 -26.87 -5.23 -9.97
C TYR A 389 -27.32 -3.87 -9.42
N GLU A 390 -28.59 -3.71 -9.02
CA GLU A 390 -29.06 -2.48 -8.40
C GLU A 390 -28.41 -2.19 -7.03
N ASN A 391 -27.97 -3.23 -6.32
CA ASN A 391 -27.32 -3.14 -5.02
C ASN A 391 -25.78 -3.15 -5.12
N THR A 392 -25.21 -3.39 -6.31
CA THR A 392 -23.77 -3.37 -6.51
C THR A 392 -23.24 -1.92 -6.49
N PRO A 393 -22.09 -1.66 -5.82
CA PRO A 393 -21.36 -0.41 -5.91
C PRO A 393 -21.05 -0.02 -7.36
N LEU A 394 -21.25 1.25 -7.69
CA LEU A 394 -20.94 1.80 -9.01
C LEU A 394 -19.77 2.76 -8.96
N TRP A 395 -18.84 2.58 -9.89
CA TRP A 395 -17.58 3.31 -9.93
C TRP A 395 -17.80 4.81 -10.17
N GLU A 396 -18.71 5.20 -11.06
CA GLU A 396 -19.07 6.60 -11.31
C GLU A 396 -19.77 7.27 -10.12
N PHE A 397 -20.37 6.49 -9.23
CA PHE A 397 -21.02 7.00 -8.02
C PHE A 397 -20.21 6.74 -6.77
N ASN A 398 -18.89 6.55 -6.92
CA ASN A 398 -17.95 6.56 -5.82
C ASN A 398 -18.20 5.45 -4.77
N GLY A 399 -18.66 4.27 -5.23
CA GLY A 399 -18.96 3.12 -4.38
C GLY A 399 -20.42 2.98 -3.98
N ARG A 400 -21.26 3.92 -4.39
CA ARG A 400 -22.69 3.93 -4.07
C ARG A 400 -23.50 3.08 -5.05
N SER A 401 -24.57 2.47 -4.56
CA SER A 401 -25.48 1.64 -5.36
C SER A 401 -26.66 2.42 -5.94
N TYR A 402 -27.32 1.90 -6.96
CA TYR A 402 -28.56 2.52 -7.47
C TYR A 402 -29.68 2.50 -6.42
N THR A 403 -29.75 1.46 -5.60
CA THR A 403 -30.71 1.36 -4.50
C THR A 403 -30.57 2.54 -3.53
N GLU A 404 -29.33 2.84 -3.10
CA GLU A 404 -29.04 3.98 -2.22
C GLU A 404 -29.44 5.30 -2.88
N LEU A 405 -29.03 5.53 -4.13
CA LEU A 405 -29.32 6.77 -4.86
C LEU A 405 -30.82 6.99 -5.09
N LYS A 406 -31.60 5.92 -5.25
CA LYS A 406 -33.07 5.99 -5.34
C LYS A 406 -33.71 6.33 -3.99
N SER A 407 -33.13 5.86 -2.89
CA SER A 407 -33.65 6.09 -1.55
C SER A 407 -33.51 7.54 -1.07
N GLU A 408 -32.45 8.24 -1.49
CA GLU A 408 -32.23 9.66 -1.15
C GLU A 408 -33.12 10.65 -1.90
N LYS A 409 -33.71 10.22 -3.02
CA LYS A 409 -34.61 11.05 -3.83
C LYS A 409 -36.07 11.00 -3.36
N ARG A 410 -36.36 10.22 -2.30
CA ARG A 410 -37.67 10.11 -1.66
C ARG A 410 -37.64 10.83 -0.33
#